data_AF-A0A937DKD7-F1
#
_entry.id   AF-A0A937DKD7-F1
#
_cell.length_a   1.000
_cell.length_b   1.000
_cell.length_c   1.000
_cell.angle_alpha   90.00
_cell.angle_beta   90.00
_cell.angle_gamma   90.00
#
_symmetry.space_group_name_H-M   'P 1'
#
loop_
_entity.id
_entity.type
_entity.pdbx_description
1 polymer ?
#
loop_
_entity_poly.entity_id
_entity_poly.type
_entity_poly.pdbx_seq_one_letter_code
_entity_poly.pdbx_strand_id
1 'polypeptide(L)'
;MNLLRRQYRKLSRARKLAGHLRSLAILTVVSVVLQLLPLVWAAIDFAIVRPGAQALGTRFNIALFASLVLMIANFIVMLFVRWKVQKAVAQSQRLACIWCLYDLSGCEPHGRCPECGCLYRHSYVRKLWSKTPGV
;
A
#
# COMPACT_ATOMS: atom_id res chain seq x y z
N MET A 1 -20.19 -17.50 -23.33
CA MET A 1 -20.00 -17.84 -21.89
C MET A 1 -18.56 -17.80 -21.37
N ASN A 2 -17.50 -17.90 -22.18
CA ASN A 2 -16.10 -17.96 -21.68
C ASN A 2 -15.46 -16.60 -21.30
N LEU A 3 -15.97 -15.48 -21.82
CA LEU A 3 -15.46 -14.13 -21.51
C LEU A 3 -15.85 -13.66 -20.10
N LEU A 4 -17.08 -13.94 -19.66
CA LEU A 4 -17.57 -13.60 -18.33
C LEU A 4 -16.79 -14.35 -17.23
N ARG A 5 -16.41 -15.63 -17.42
CA ARG A 5 -15.56 -16.37 -16.48
C ARG A 5 -14.11 -15.85 -16.41
N ARG A 6 -13.57 -15.33 -17.52
CA ARG A 6 -12.23 -14.71 -17.54
C ARG A 6 -12.23 -13.36 -16.85
N GLN A 7 -13.28 -12.56 -17.01
CA GLN A 7 -13.48 -11.35 -16.22
C GLN A 7 -13.63 -11.72 -14.74
N TYR A 8 -14.53 -12.63 -14.36
CA TYR A 8 -14.76 -13.00 -12.95
C TYR A 8 -13.49 -13.46 -12.20
N ARG A 9 -12.58 -14.17 -12.86
CA ARG A 9 -11.27 -14.58 -12.28
C ARG A 9 -10.24 -13.45 -12.15
N LYS A 10 -10.32 -12.41 -12.99
CA LYS A 10 -9.51 -11.19 -12.80
C LYS A 10 -10.07 -10.34 -11.66
N LEU A 11 -11.40 -10.32 -11.51
CA LEU A 11 -12.10 -9.56 -10.47
C LEU A 11 -11.87 -10.14 -9.07
N SER A 12 -11.87 -11.45 -8.91
CA SER A 12 -11.54 -12.09 -7.62
C SER A 12 -10.09 -11.87 -7.17
N ARG A 13 -9.14 -11.72 -8.10
CA ARG A 13 -7.74 -11.34 -7.77
C ARG A 13 -7.63 -9.86 -7.39
N ALA A 14 -8.39 -8.98 -8.03
CA ALA A 14 -8.47 -7.56 -7.66
C ALA A 14 -9.08 -7.40 -6.25
N ARG A 15 -10.08 -8.22 -5.89
CA ARG A 15 -10.71 -8.28 -4.56
C ARG A 15 -9.70 -8.53 -3.44
N LYS A 16 -8.77 -9.49 -3.63
CA LYS A 16 -7.65 -9.73 -2.68
C LYS A 16 -6.68 -8.55 -2.65
N LEU A 17 -6.35 -7.97 -3.81
CA LEU A 17 -5.37 -6.89 -3.92
C LEU A 17 -5.82 -5.60 -3.21
N ALA A 18 -7.12 -5.29 -3.26
CA ALA A 18 -7.72 -4.12 -2.61
C ALA A 18 -7.80 -4.25 -1.08
N GLY A 19 -8.14 -5.44 -0.58
CA GLY A 19 -8.03 -5.76 0.85
C GLY A 19 -6.57 -5.63 1.31
N HIS A 20 -5.64 -6.16 0.51
CA HIS A 20 -4.21 -6.02 0.77
C HIS A 20 -3.75 -4.56 0.79
N LEU A 21 -4.32 -3.64 -0.01
CA LEU A 21 -3.95 -2.23 0.01
C LEU A 21 -4.25 -1.53 1.35
N ARG A 22 -5.45 -1.76 1.92
CA ARG A 22 -5.80 -1.24 3.26
C ARG A 22 -4.96 -1.92 4.35
N SER A 23 -4.78 -3.24 4.25
CA SER A 23 -3.90 -3.97 5.15
C SER A 23 -2.44 -3.51 5.05
N LEU A 24 -1.96 -3.16 3.85
CA LEU A 24 -0.61 -2.65 3.59
C LEU A 24 -0.41 -1.28 4.23
N ALA A 25 -1.39 -0.38 4.14
CA ALA A 25 -1.31 0.93 4.81
C ALA A 25 -1.21 0.79 6.34
N ILE A 26 -2.06 -0.07 6.93
CA ILE A 26 -2.01 -0.36 8.37
C ILE A 26 -0.69 -1.05 8.73
N LEU A 27 -0.26 -2.03 7.95
CA LEU A 27 1.02 -2.71 8.10
C LEU A 27 2.21 -1.76 7.99
N THR A 28 2.17 -0.75 7.11
CA THR A 28 3.23 0.25 7.02
C THR A 28 3.28 1.13 8.26
N VAL A 29 2.13 1.57 8.79
CA VAL A 29 2.10 2.37 10.04
C VAL A 29 2.59 1.53 11.22
N VAL A 30 2.09 0.31 11.36
CA VAL A 30 2.53 -0.63 12.42
C VAL A 30 4.02 -0.95 12.28
N SER A 31 4.52 -1.13 11.06
CA SER A 31 5.94 -1.36 10.77
C SER A 31 6.80 -0.16 11.16
N VAL A 32 6.37 1.08 10.87
CA VAL A 32 7.07 2.29 11.29
C VAL A 32 7.10 2.42 12.82
N VAL A 33 6.01 2.10 13.51
CA VAL A 33 5.97 2.09 14.98
C VAL A 33 6.92 1.02 15.54
N LEU A 34 6.93 -0.18 14.95
CA LEU A 34 7.88 -1.23 15.33
C LEU A 34 9.34 -0.88 15.05
N GLN A 35 9.64 -0.01 14.08
CA GLN A 35 11.00 0.47 13.81
C GLN A 35 11.51 1.41 14.89
N LEU A 36 10.62 2.05 15.66
CA LEU A 36 11.01 2.92 16.78
C LEU A 36 11.42 2.12 18.03
N LEU A 37 10.89 0.90 18.20
CA LEU A 37 11.21 0.02 19.33
C LEU A 37 12.71 -0.26 19.54
N PRO A 38 13.49 -0.66 18.52
CA PRO A 38 14.93 -0.88 18.69
C PRO A 38 15.71 0.41 18.92
N LEU A 39 15.24 1.56 18.41
CA LEU A 39 15.82 2.86 18.70
C LEU A 39 15.60 3.26 20.17
N VAL A 40 14.39 3.02 20.69
CA VAL A 40 14.05 3.24 22.10
C VAL A 40 14.86 2.32 23.00
N TRP A 41 15.00 1.03 22.65
CA TRP A 41 15.82 0.08 23.40
C TRP A 41 17.30 0.46 23.42
N ALA A 42 17.87 0.88 22.28
CA ALA A 42 19.24 1.35 22.23
C ALA A 42 19.46 2.61 23.09
N ALA A 43 18.49 3.52 23.15
CA ALA A 43 18.54 4.70 24.02
C ALA A 43 18.46 4.34 25.52
N ILE A 44 17.64 3.34 25.88
CA ILE A 44 17.54 2.83 27.24
C ILE A 44 18.85 2.14 27.66
N ASP A 45 19.41 1.28 26.80
CA ASP A 45 20.71 0.64 27.05
C ASP A 45 21.82 1.67 27.26
N PHE A 46 21.84 2.76 26.47
CA PHE A 46 22.78 3.87 26.63
C PHE A 46 22.62 4.61 27.97
N ALA A 47 21.38 4.78 28.45
CA ALA A 47 21.09 5.49 29.69
C ALA A 47 21.38 4.65 30.95
N ILE A 48 21.19 3.32 30.90
CA ILE A 48 21.26 2.43 32.07
C ILE A 48 22.63 1.74 32.18
N VAL A 49 23.21 1.28 31.06
CA VAL A 49 24.44 0.48 31.06
C VAL A 49 25.63 1.40 30.79
N ARG A 50 26.49 1.58 31.80
CA ARG A 50 27.76 2.32 31.65
C ARG A 50 28.55 1.85 30.40
N PRO A 51 29.24 2.75 29.69
CA PRO A 51 29.70 2.53 28.32
C PRO A 51 30.88 1.53 28.27
N GLY A 52 30.59 0.25 28.07
CA GLY A 52 31.52 -0.65 27.41
C GLY A 52 31.52 -0.33 25.91
N ALA A 53 32.42 0.55 25.47
CA ALA A 53 32.40 1.18 24.14
C ALA A 53 32.24 0.20 22.96
N GLN A 54 32.72 -1.05 23.09
CA GLN A 54 32.67 -2.04 22.03
C GLN A 54 31.31 -2.75 21.89
N ALA A 55 30.62 -3.04 23.00
CA ALA A 55 29.33 -3.75 22.95
C ALA A 55 28.17 -2.83 22.54
N LEU A 56 28.27 -1.53 22.88
CA LEU A 56 27.29 -0.51 22.50
C LEU A 56 27.29 -0.26 20.98
N GLY A 57 28.48 -0.19 20.37
CA GLY A 57 28.64 0.11 18.95
C GLY A 57 27.97 -0.95 18.06
N THR A 58 28.14 -2.23 18.38
CA THR A 58 27.59 -3.32 17.54
C THR A 58 26.06 -3.37 17.61
N ARG A 59 25.46 -3.23 18.80
CA ARG A 59 24.00 -3.25 18.95
C ARG A 59 23.33 -2.04 18.28
N PHE A 60 23.93 -0.86 18.42
CA PHE A 60 23.45 0.35 17.77
C PHE A 60 23.53 0.25 16.23
N ASN A 61 24.64 -0.24 15.70
CA ASN A 61 24.81 -0.44 14.25
C ASN A 61 23.80 -1.45 13.69
N ILE A 62 23.53 -2.56 14.40
CA ILE A 62 22.51 -3.53 13.98
C ILE A 62 21.13 -2.90 13.95
N ALA A 63 20.76 -2.12 14.98
CA ALA A 63 19.46 -1.44 15.05
C ALA A 63 19.29 -0.41 13.92
N LEU A 64 20.31 0.40 13.66
CA LEU A 64 20.31 1.36 12.55
C LEU A 64 20.21 0.65 11.18
N PHE A 65 20.96 -0.43 10.99
CA PHE A 65 20.92 -1.17 9.75
C PHE A 65 19.54 -1.82 9.53
N ALA A 66 18.96 -2.41 10.57
CA ALA A 66 17.63 -2.99 10.52
C ALA A 66 16.54 -1.94 10.20
N SER A 67 16.61 -0.75 10.82
CA SER A 67 15.64 0.32 10.53
C SER A 67 15.76 0.81 9.09
N LEU A 68 16.99 0.98 8.57
CA LEU A 68 17.25 1.37 7.19
C LEU A 68 16.70 0.35 6.19
N VAL A 69 16.95 -0.94 6.41
CA VAL A 69 16.45 -2.03 5.56
C VAL A 69 14.92 -2.02 5.50
N LEU A 70 14.25 -1.86 6.64
CA LEU A 70 12.80 -1.80 6.69
C LEU A 70 12.22 -0.55 6.01
N MET A 71 12.90 0.60 6.14
CA MET A 71 12.51 1.83 5.44
C MET A 71 12.59 1.64 3.92
N ILE A 72 13.68 1.04 3.42
CA ILE A 72 13.87 0.74 2.00
C ILE A 72 12.79 -0.24 1.52
N ALA A 73 12.51 -1.30 2.28
CA ALA A 73 11.47 -2.27 1.93
C ALA A 73 10.08 -1.61 1.81
N ASN A 74 9.72 -0.74 2.77
CA ASN A 74 8.47 0.03 2.72
C ASN A 74 8.42 0.95 1.48
N PHE A 75 9.53 1.60 1.14
CA PHE A 75 9.62 2.45 -0.05
C PHE A 75 9.40 1.65 -1.34
N ILE A 76 10.04 0.48 -1.47
CA ILE A 76 9.87 -0.42 -2.62
C ILE A 76 8.40 -0.87 -2.74
N VAL A 77 7.78 -1.26 -1.63
CA VAL A 77 6.37 -1.66 -1.61
C VAL A 77 5.47 -0.52 -2.07
N MET A 78 5.71 0.72 -1.62
CA MET A 78 4.94 1.89 -2.07
C MET A 78 5.10 2.15 -3.56
N LEU A 79 6.31 2.05 -4.10
CA LEU A 79 6.54 2.19 -5.55
C LEU A 79 5.81 1.10 -6.34
N PHE A 80 5.86 -0.14 -5.87
CA PHE A 80 5.19 -1.26 -6.53
C PHE A 80 3.67 -1.10 -6.52
N VAL A 81 3.11 -0.66 -5.39
CA VAL A 81 1.68 -0.34 -5.26
C VAL A 81 1.28 0.79 -6.19
N ARG A 82 2.05 1.88 -6.24
CA ARG A 82 1.81 3.00 -7.16
C ARG A 82 1.80 2.54 -8.61
N TRP A 83 2.80 1.78 -9.02
CA TRP A 83 2.88 1.26 -10.37
C TRP A 83 1.69 0.35 -10.72
N LYS A 84 1.26 -0.51 -9.79
CA LYS A 84 0.07 -1.34 -9.96
C LYS A 84 -1.21 -0.53 -10.09
N VAL A 85 -1.38 0.51 -9.28
CA VAL A 85 -2.52 1.44 -9.35
C VAL A 85 -2.52 2.14 -10.70
N GLN A 86 -1.41 2.76 -11.09
CA GLN A 86 -1.28 3.47 -12.37
C GLN A 86 -1.62 2.55 -13.55
N LYS A 87 -1.08 1.33 -13.56
CA LYS A 87 -1.36 0.34 -14.60
C LYS A 87 -2.83 -0.06 -14.65
N ALA A 88 -3.47 -0.28 -13.49
CA ALA A 88 -4.89 -0.61 -13.43
C ALA A 88 -5.78 0.54 -13.91
N VAL A 89 -5.46 1.77 -13.48
CA VAL A 89 -6.23 2.96 -13.85
C VAL A 89 -6.07 3.25 -15.35
N ALA A 90 -4.87 3.14 -15.90
CA ALA A 90 -4.60 3.28 -17.34
C ALA A 90 -5.39 2.25 -18.17
N GLN A 91 -5.44 0.98 -17.73
CA GLN A 91 -6.22 -0.06 -18.40
C GLN A 91 -7.73 0.18 -18.36
N SER A 92 -8.24 0.79 -17.28
CA SER A 92 -9.66 1.15 -17.12
C SER A 92 -10.04 2.51 -17.73
N GLN A 93 -9.17 3.15 -18.51
CA GLN A 93 -9.39 4.51 -19.05
C GLN A 93 -9.79 5.53 -17.97
N ARG A 94 -9.14 5.49 -16.81
CA ARG A 94 -9.43 6.34 -15.64
C ARG A 94 -10.81 6.13 -15.01
N LEU A 95 -11.41 4.95 -15.22
CA LEU A 95 -12.66 4.52 -14.58
C LEU A 95 -12.39 3.34 -13.63
N ALA A 96 -11.39 3.45 -12.77
CA ALA A 96 -11.18 2.48 -11.69
C ALA A 96 -11.88 2.93 -10.41
N CYS A 97 -12.46 2.02 -9.65
CA CYS A 97 -12.97 2.32 -8.32
C CYS A 97 -11.83 2.84 -7.42
N ILE A 98 -12.09 3.93 -6.70
CA ILE A 98 -11.11 4.60 -5.83
C ILE A 98 -10.65 3.70 -4.69
N TRP A 99 -11.53 2.80 -4.24
CA TRP A 99 -11.28 1.93 -3.09
C TRP A 99 -10.71 0.57 -3.45
N CYS A 100 -11.20 -0.04 -4.53
CA CYS A 100 -10.81 -1.41 -4.88
C CYS A 100 -10.15 -1.57 -6.25
N LEU A 101 -9.95 -0.47 -6.98
CA LEU A 101 -9.37 -0.45 -8.33
C LEU A 101 -10.14 -1.31 -9.36
N TYR A 102 -11.37 -1.69 -9.05
CA TYR A 102 -12.24 -2.38 -9.98
C TYR A 102 -12.50 -1.52 -11.22
N ASP A 103 -12.45 -2.13 -12.40
CA ASP A 103 -12.74 -1.46 -13.66
C ASP A 103 -14.23 -1.20 -13.82
N LEU A 104 -14.64 0.06 -13.68
CA LEU A 104 -16.02 0.54 -13.81
C LEU A 104 -16.38 0.86 -15.27
N SER A 105 -15.47 0.74 -16.23
CA SER A 105 -15.73 1.10 -17.64
C SER A 105 -16.92 0.35 -18.26
N GLY A 106 -17.21 -0.86 -17.78
CA GLY A 106 -18.36 -1.67 -18.19
C GLY A 106 -19.61 -1.55 -17.30
N CYS A 107 -19.60 -0.68 -16.29
CA CYS A 107 -20.71 -0.49 -15.37
C CYS A 107 -21.53 0.76 -15.74
N GLU A 108 -22.70 0.92 -15.11
CA GLU A 108 -23.53 2.11 -15.30
C GLU A 108 -22.80 3.40 -14.89
N PRO A 109 -23.12 4.58 -15.45
CA PRO A 109 -22.41 5.83 -15.15
C PRO A 109 -22.42 6.26 -13.68
N HIS A 110 -23.36 5.73 -12.91
CA HIS A 110 -23.55 5.96 -11.48
C HIS A 110 -24.08 4.69 -10.84
N GLY A 111 -23.69 4.43 -9.59
CA GLY A 111 -24.17 3.25 -8.89
C GLY A 111 -23.23 2.86 -7.76
N ARG A 112 -23.26 1.57 -7.41
CA ARG A 112 -22.35 0.96 -6.45
C ARG A 112 -21.38 0.06 -7.18
N CYS A 113 -20.11 0.11 -6.78
CA CYS A 113 -19.10 -0.78 -7.33
C CYS A 113 -19.52 -2.23 -7.02
N PRO A 114 -19.54 -3.12 -8.01
CA PRO A 114 -19.98 -4.52 -7.81
C PRO A 114 -19.03 -5.32 -6.91
N GLU A 115 -17.81 -4.83 -6.67
CA GLU A 115 -16.83 -5.50 -5.82
C GLU A 115 -16.86 -5.03 -4.37
N CYS A 116 -16.86 -3.72 -4.13
CA CYS A 116 -16.72 -3.17 -2.78
C CYS A 116 -18.00 -2.49 -2.26
N GLY A 117 -19.05 -2.41 -3.07
CA GLY A 117 -20.31 -1.75 -2.72
C GLY A 117 -20.23 -0.22 -2.60
N CYS A 118 -19.06 0.37 -2.86
CA CYS A 118 -18.85 1.81 -2.72
C CYS A 118 -19.60 2.57 -3.82
N LEU A 119 -20.27 3.66 -3.42
CA LEU A 119 -20.93 4.55 -4.35
C LEU A 119 -19.91 5.22 -5.26
N TYR A 120 -20.23 5.27 -6.55
CA TYR A 120 -19.41 5.95 -7.54
C TYR A 120 -20.28 6.71 -8.55
N ARG A 121 -19.66 7.69 -9.19
CA ARG A 121 -20.15 8.37 -10.38
C ARG A 121 -18.97 8.53 -11.34
N HIS A 122 -19.10 8.11 -12.59
CA HIS A 122 -18.00 8.09 -13.57
C HIS A 122 -17.33 9.46 -13.73
N SER A 123 -18.13 10.53 -13.79
CA SER A 123 -17.60 11.90 -13.88
C SER A 123 -16.73 12.28 -12.68
N TYR A 124 -17.15 11.90 -11.48
CA TYR A 124 -16.39 12.14 -10.25
C TYR A 124 -15.11 11.30 -10.21
N VAL A 125 -15.21 10.00 -10.50
CA VAL A 125 -14.07 9.08 -10.50
C VAL A 125 -13.01 9.51 -11.51
N ARG A 126 -13.42 9.85 -12.73
CA ARG A 126 -12.50 10.31 -13.79
C ARG A 126 -11.81 11.61 -13.40
N LYS A 127 -12.54 12.56 -12.81
CA LYS A 127 -11.99 13.83 -12.29
C LYS A 127 -11.02 13.60 -11.14
N LEU A 128 -11.25 12.59 -10.31
CA LEU A 128 -10.35 12.27 -9.20
C LEU A 128 -9.03 11.69 -9.72
N TRP A 129 -9.10 10.73 -10.63
CA TRP A 129 -7.90 10.13 -11.23
C TRP A 129 -7.11 11.13 -12.07
N SER A 130 -7.76 12.07 -12.77
CA SER A 130 -7.05 13.13 -13.52
C SER A 130 -6.29 14.11 -12.63
N LYS A 131 -6.66 14.23 -11.35
CA LYS A 131 -5.94 15.05 -10.37
C LYS A 131 -4.78 14.30 -9.69
N THR A 132 -4.68 12.99 -9.90
CA THR A 132 -3.67 12.17 -9.24
C THR A 132 -2.38 12.22 -10.08
N PRO A 133 -1.28 12.79 -9.59
CA PRO A 133 -0.05 12.90 -10.36
C PRO A 133 0.49 11.51 -10.75
N GLY A 134 0.75 11.31 -12.05
CA GLY A 134 1.25 10.06 -12.62
C GLY A 134 0.17 9.07 -13.10
N VAL A 135 -1.10 9.47 -13.16
CA VAL A 135 -2.25 8.71 -13.71
C VAL A 135 -2.90 9.49 -14.85
#